data_AF-A0A2V6W5B7-F1
#
_entry.id   AF-A0A2V6W5B7-F1
#
_cell.length_a   1.000
_cell.length_b   1.000
_cell.length_c   1.000
_cell.angle_alpha   90.00
_cell.angle_beta   90.00
_cell.angle_gamma   90.00
#
_symmetry.space_group_name_H-M   'P 1'
#
loop_
_entity.id
_entity.type
_entity.pdbx_description
1 polymer ?
#
loop_
_entity_poly.entity_id
_entity_poly.type
_entity_poly.pdbx_seq_one_letter_code
_entity_poly.pdbx_strand_id
1 'polypeptide(L)'
;MASAARAATTEGQPLPWNTFGEASADVVGAEQVTCPKTPDEPVLKARLIHDREQYIYLAKDRRWLVWRVPRGRPSDETPGYVWFGNHGPGDDVLRVVSAMPYDEAQKYFRGPCGWIDPDMI
;
A
#
# COMPACT_ATOMS: atom_id res chain seq x y z
N MET A 1 -13.66 -7.05 -29.67
CA MET A 1 -12.30 -6.62 -29.27
C MET A 1 -12.45 -5.74 -28.05
N ALA A 2 -11.86 -6.15 -26.93
CA ALA A 2 -12.09 -5.53 -25.62
C ALA A 2 -11.61 -4.07 -25.63
N SER A 3 -12.50 -3.19 -25.19
CA SER A 3 -12.21 -1.78 -24.97
C SER A 3 -11.13 -1.69 -23.91
N ALA A 4 -9.92 -1.28 -24.31
CA ALA A 4 -8.86 -0.93 -23.39
C ALA A 4 -9.34 0.29 -22.60
N ALA A 5 -9.88 0.04 -21.41
CA ALA A 5 -10.04 1.07 -20.41
C ALA A 5 -8.65 1.57 -20.06
N ARG A 6 -8.24 2.65 -20.74
CA ARG A 6 -7.19 3.55 -20.28
C ARG A 6 -7.64 4.08 -18.92
N ALA A 7 -7.28 3.36 -17.86
CA ALA A 7 -7.27 3.93 -16.53
C ALA A 7 -6.22 5.05 -16.55
N ALA A 8 -6.67 6.25 -16.18
CA ALA A 8 -5.89 7.47 -16.25
C ALA A 8 -4.59 7.35 -15.43
N THR A 9 -3.45 7.25 -16.11
CA THR A 9 -2.14 7.52 -15.53
C THR A 9 -1.94 9.03 -15.45
N THR A 10 -2.54 9.67 -14.45
CA THR A 10 -1.97 10.92 -13.90
C THR A 10 -0.66 10.50 -13.24
N GLU A 11 0.48 10.89 -13.83
CA GLU A 11 1.83 10.34 -13.57
C GLU A 11 2.24 10.39 -12.09
N GLY A 12 1.79 9.41 -11.33
CA GLY A 12 2.34 9.07 -10.02
C GLY A 12 3.67 8.33 -10.19
N GLN A 13 4.55 8.42 -9.19
CA GLN A 13 5.76 7.60 -9.16
C GLN A 13 5.33 6.13 -9.25
N PRO A 14 5.93 5.29 -10.12
CA PRO A 14 5.58 3.89 -10.19
C PRO A 14 5.94 3.19 -8.87
N LEU A 15 5.23 2.11 -8.54
CA LEU A 15 5.67 1.22 -7.48
C LEU A 15 7.00 0.57 -7.93
N PRO A 16 8.01 0.42 -7.05
CA PRO A 16 9.35 -0.03 -7.48
C PRO A 16 9.39 -1.51 -7.87
N TRP A 17 8.36 -2.28 -7.53
CA TRP A 17 8.26 -3.72 -7.76
C TRP A 17 6.84 -4.09 -8.22
N ASN A 18 6.70 -5.26 -8.83
CA ASN A 18 5.43 -5.74 -9.38
C ASN A 18 4.74 -6.79 -8.52
N THR A 19 5.46 -7.47 -7.64
CA THR A 19 4.92 -8.52 -6.76
C THR A 19 5.32 -8.31 -5.31
N PHE A 20 4.54 -8.86 -4.38
CA PHE A 20 4.98 -8.89 -2.97
C PHE A 20 6.26 -9.73 -2.82
N GLY A 21 6.41 -10.81 -3.60
CA GLY A 21 7.62 -11.64 -3.65
C GLY A 21 8.89 -10.82 -3.89
N GLU A 22 8.89 -9.98 -4.94
CA GLU A 22 10.01 -9.10 -5.29
C GLU A 22 10.35 -8.11 -4.16
N ALA A 23 9.34 -7.60 -3.47
CA ALA A 23 9.53 -6.67 -2.35
C ALA A 23 9.94 -7.37 -1.04
N SER A 24 9.63 -8.66 -0.92
CA SER A 24 9.78 -9.44 0.31
C SER A 24 11.14 -10.13 0.47
N ALA A 25 12.04 -9.97 -0.50
CA ALA A 25 13.41 -10.48 -0.38
C ALA A 25 14.12 -9.93 0.87
N ASP A 26 13.75 -8.72 1.31
CA ASP A 26 14.27 -8.05 2.51
C ASP A 26 13.15 -7.65 3.50
N VAL A 27 12.17 -8.54 3.77
CA VAL A 27 11.21 -8.29 4.87
C VAL A 27 11.97 -8.20 6.19
N VAL A 28 11.93 -7.03 6.81
CA VAL A 28 12.54 -6.78 8.12
C VAL A 28 11.58 -7.04 9.28
N GLY A 29 10.29 -7.21 9.00
CA GLY A 29 9.30 -7.66 9.97
C GLY A 29 7.89 -7.71 9.40
N ALA A 30 7.09 -8.63 9.90
CA ALA A 30 5.67 -8.72 9.62
C ALA A 30 4.90 -8.89 10.93
N GLU A 31 3.84 -8.11 11.10
CA GLU A 31 2.98 -8.13 12.28
C GLU A 31 1.52 -8.03 11.84
N GLN A 32 0.61 -8.55 12.66
CA GLN A 32 -0.82 -8.26 12.54
C GLN A 32 -1.14 -7.06 13.41
N VAL A 33 -1.75 -6.05 12.80
CA VAL A 33 -2.23 -4.85 13.50
C VAL A 33 -3.72 -4.74 13.35
N THR A 34 -4.37 -4.07 14.29
CA THR A 34 -5.80 -3.80 14.22
C THR A 34 -6.04 -2.38 13.76
N CYS A 35 -7.04 -2.20 12.89
CA CYS A 35 -7.50 -0.86 12.55
C CYS A 35 -8.45 -0.36 13.65
N PRO A 36 -8.36 0.91 14.09
CA PRO A 36 -9.10 1.41 15.27
C PRO A 36 -10.62 1.21 15.23
N LYS A 37 -11.24 1.17 14.04
CA LYS A 37 -12.69 0.98 13.88
C LYS A 37 -13.12 -0.45 13.57
N THR A 38 -12.20 -1.31 13.13
CA THR A 38 -12.44 -2.74 12.91
C THR A 38 -11.42 -3.55 13.72
N PRO A 39 -11.47 -3.47 15.07
CA PRO A 39 -10.48 -4.12 15.92
C PRO A 39 -10.50 -5.65 15.82
N ASP A 40 -11.64 -6.22 15.42
CA ASP A 40 -11.81 -7.67 15.25
C ASP A 40 -11.31 -8.19 13.89
N GLU A 41 -10.87 -7.29 13.01
CA GLU A 41 -10.42 -7.63 11.66
C GLU A 41 -8.93 -7.29 11.49
N PRO A 42 -8.02 -8.27 11.64
CA PRO A 42 -6.59 -8.03 11.61
C PRO A 42 -6.12 -7.63 10.22
N VAL A 43 -5.24 -6.64 10.17
CA VAL A 43 -4.54 -6.16 8.99
C VAL A 43 -3.11 -6.67 9.02
N LEU A 44 -2.63 -7.21 7.91
CA LEU A 44 -1.22 -7.52 7.75
C LEU A 44 -0.44 -6.22 7.59
N LYS A 45 0.59 -6.01 8.42
CA LYS A 45 1.58 -4.95 8.28
C LYS A 45 2.95 -5.57 8.07
N ALA A 46 3.58 -5.26 6.93
CA ALA A 46 4.94 -5.68 6.64
C ALA A 46 5.85 -4.46 6.44
N ARG A 47 7.04 -4.53 7.05
CA ARG A 47 8.13 -3.58 6.83
C ARG A 47 9.04 -4.15 5.75
N LEU A 48 9.21 -3.41 4.67
CA LEU A 48 9.95 -3.83 3.48
C LEU A 48 11.12 -2.90 3.25
N ILE A 49 12.24 -3.45 2.79
CA ILE A 49 13.37 -2.68 2.25
C ILE A 49 13.50 -3.01 0.77
N HIS A 50 13.61 -2.00 -0.07
CA HIS A 50 13.89 -2.16 -1.49
C HIS A 50 14.78 -1.02 -1.96
N ASP A 51 15.88 -1.30 -2.66
CA ASP A 51 16.84 -0.30 -3.13
C ASP A 51 17.29 0.73 -2.06
N ARG A 52 17.50 0.25 -0.82
CA ARG A 52 17.88 1.05 0.36
C ARG A 52 16.80 2.04 0.82
N GLU A 53 15.57 1.86 0.36
CA GLU A 53 14.40 2.62 0.80
C GLU A 53 13.50 1.74 1.65
N GLN A 54 12.78 2.37 2.58
CA GLN A 54 11.88 1.69 3.49
C GLN A 54 10.44 1.89 3.05
N TYR A 55 9.65 0.83 3.18
CA TYR A 55 8.25 0.84 2.85
C TYR A 55 7.45 0.10 3.90
N ILE A 56 6.21 0.53 4.10
CA ILE A 56 5.22 -0.26 4.83
C ILE A 56 4.18 -0.72 3.84
N TYR A 57 3.96 -2.02 3.85
CA TYR A 57 2.87 -2.66 3.15
C TYR A 57 1.78 -3.00 4.16
N LEU A 58 0.55 -2.58 3.85
CA LEU A 58 -0.64 -2.95 4.62
C LEU A 58 -1.61 -3.66 3.69
N ALA A 59 -2.17 -4.77 4.16
CA ALA A 59 -3.13 -5.54 3.39
C ALA A 59 -4.25 -6.10 4.26
N LYS A 60 -5.46 -6.05 3.70
CA LYS A 60 -6.68 -6.64 4.22
C LYS A 60 -7.48 -7.19 3.03
N ASP A 61 -7.84 -8.46 3.09
CA ASP A 61 -8.48 -9.19 1.98
C ASP A 61 -7.73 -9.01 0.65
N ARG A 62 -8.39 -8.40 -0.34
CA ARG A 62 -7.82 -8.13 -1.67
C ARG A 62 -7.28 -6.72 -1.80
N ARG A 63 -7.39 -5.88 -0.78
CA ARG A 63 -6.92 -4.49 -0.84
C ARG A 63 -5.57 -4.39 -0.16
N TRP A 64 -4.74 -3.54 -0.74
CA TRP A 64 -3.46 -3.22 -0.15
C TRP A 64 -3.11 -1.75 -0.38
N LEU A 65 -2.22 -1.26 0.47
CA LEU A 65 -1.47 -0.05 0.20
C LEU A 65 0.00 -0.29 0.50
N VAL A 66 0.85 0.43 -0.21
CA VAL A 66 2.26 0.59 0.11
C VAL A 66 2.48 2.05 0.36
N TRP A 67 3.17 2.40 1.43
CA TRP A 67 3.69 3.75 1.57
C TRP A 67 5.21 3.75 1.59
N ARG A 68 5.81 4.84 1.09
CA ARG A 68 7.24 5.08 1.14
C ARG A 68 7.58 5.88 2.39
N VAL A 69 8.46 5.33 3.22
CA VAL A 69 9.01 6.01 4.38
C VAL A 69 10.19 6.87 3.91
N PRO A 70 10.21 8.19 4.18
CA PRO A 70 11.34 9.03 3.80
C PRO A 70 12.64 8.57 4.48
N ARG A 71 13.79 8.71 3.79
CA ARG A 71 15.09 8.29 4.34
C ARG A 71 15.39 9.01 5.65
N GLY A 72 15.99 8.28 6.60
CA GLY A 72 16.37 8.81 7.91
C GLY A 72 15.21 8.98 8.89
N ARG A 73 14.01 8.51 8.52
CA ARG A 73 12.83 8.51 9.38
C ARG A 73 12.56 7.09 9.89
N PRO A 74 12.10 6.91 11.13
CA PRO A 74 11.51 5.67 11.60
C PRO A 74 10.40 5.18 10.66
N SER A 75 10.27 3.86 10.54
CA SER A 75 9.31 3.20 9.63
C SER A 75 7.83 3.51 9.92
N ASP A 76 7.54 4.02 11.13
CA ASP A 76 6.19 4.35 11.59
C ASP A 76 5.90 5.87 11.52
N GLU A 77 6.79 6.68 10.93
CA GLU A 77 6.54 8.11 10.67
C GLU A 77 5.67 8.35 9.42
N THR A 78 5.17 9.59 9.30
CA THR A 78 4.36 10.07 8.17
C THR A 78 5.02 9.74 6.82
N PRO A 79 4.34 9.01 5.92
CA PRO A 79 4.93 8.63 4.65
C PRO A 79 5.03 9.83 3.69
N GLY A 80 5.96 9.75 2.75
CA GLY A 80 6.08 10.76 1.69
C GLY A 80 5.14 10.50 0.51
N TYR A 81 4.86 9.23 0.23
CA TYR A 81 4.12 8.82 -0.96
C TYR A 81 3.38 7.50 -0.71
N VAL A 82 2.21 7.31 -1.31
CA VAL A 82 1.38 6.12 -1.10
C VAL A 82 0.88 5.57 -2.44
N TRP A 83 0.94 4.25 -2.57
CA TRP A 83 0.30 3.46 -3.61
C TRP A 83 -0.84 2.66 -3.01
N PHE A 84 -1.92 2.59 -3.75
CA PHE A 84 -3.15 1.90 -3.41
C PHE A 84 -3.44 0.89 -4.49
N GLY A 85 -3.81 -0.33 -4.11
CA GLY A 85 -4.10 -1.34 -5.11
C GLY A 85 -4.92 -2.51 -4.61
N ASN A 86 -5.09 -3.45 -5.53
CA ASN A 86 -5.79 -4.71 -5.28
C ASN A 86 -4.94 -5.91 -5.70
N HIS A 87 -5.14 -7.03 -5.02
CA HIS A 87 -4.65 -8.34 -5.44
C HIS A 87 -5.55 -8.92 -6.54
N GLY A 88 -4.93 -9.58 -7.50
CA GLY A 88 -5.65 -10.38 -8.49
C GLY A 88 -6.20 -11.67 -7.87
N PRO A 89 -7.17 -12.31 -8.53
CA PRO A 89 -7.60 -13.65 -8.13
C PRO A 89 -6.46 -14.65 -8.42
N GLY A 90 -5.74 -15.05 -7.36
CA GLY A 90 -4.81 -16.18 -7.40
C GLY A 90 -3.38 -15.87 -7.84
N ASP A 91 -2.97 -14.60 -7.85
CA ASP A 91 -1.57 -14.19 -8.05
C ASP A 91 -1.11 -13.20 -6.97
N ASP A 92 0.20 -13.01 -6.88
CA ASP A 92 0.87 -12.08 -5.97
C ASP A 92 1.20 -10.72 -6.61
N VAL A 93 0.59 -10.45 -7.78
CA VAL A 93 0.82 -9.24 -8.57
C VAL A 93 0.12 -8.05 -7.94
N LEU A 94 0.89 -7.02 -7.61
CA LEU A 94 0.45 -5.77 -7.03
C LEU A 94 -0.07 -4.82 -8.11
N ARG A 95 -1.39 -4.85 -8.33
CA ARG A 95 -2.05 -3.96 -9.29
C ARG A 95 -2.36 -2.61 -8.65
N VAL A 96 -1.57 -1.60 -8.98
CA VAL A 96 -1.80 -0.21 -8.54
C VAL A 96 -3.09 0.32 -9.16
N VAL A 97 -3.99 0.79 -8.31
CA VAL A 97 -5.24 1.49 -8.69
C VAL A 97 -5.07 3.00 -8.61
N SER A 98 -4.31 3.49 -7.63
CA SER A 98 -4.02 4.91 -7.47
C SER A 98 -2.70 5.12 -6.75
N ALA A 99 -2.03 6.25 -7.00
CA ALA A 99 -0.77 6.61 -6.36
C ALA A 99 -0.66 8.13 -6.21
N MET A 100 -0.28 8.61 -5.03
CA MET A 100 -0.21 10.05 -4.75
C MET A 100 0.65 10.37 -3.52
N PRO A 101 1.11 11.63 -3.35
CA PRO A 101 1.71 12.09 -2.10
C PRO A 101 0.77 11.88 -0.91
N TYR A 102 1.32 11.64 0.28
CA TYR A 102 0.50 11.32 1.46
C TYR A 102 -0.50 12.43 1.83
N ASP A 103 -0.11 13.70 1.73
CA ASP A 103 -0.99 14.84 2.04
C ASP A 103 -2.22 14.89 1.12
N GLU A 104 -2.08 14.44 -0.12
CA GLU A 104 -3.21 14.29 -1.04
C GLU A 104 -4.06 13.07 -0.68
N ALA A 105 -3.43 11.94 -0.36
CA ALA A 105 -4.12 10.73 0.08
C ALA A 105 -5.00 10.97 1.31
N GLN A 106 -4.54 11.79 2.26
CA GLN A 106 -5.27 12.13 3.48
C GLN A 106 -6.61 12.85 3.23
N LYS A 107 -6.79 13.48 2.06
CA LYS A 107 -8.06 14.12 1.67
C LYS A 107 -9.15 13.09 1.35
N TYR A 108 -8.75 11.89 0.94
CA TYR A 108 -9.65 10.81 0.53
C TYR A 108 -9.77 9.72 1.60
N PHE A 109 -8.64 9.34 2.20
CA PHE A 109 -8.56 8.28 3.20
C PHE A 109 -7.85 8.83 4.43
N ARG A 110 -8.57 8.95 5.55
CA ARG A 110 -7.97 9.40 6.82
C ARG A 110 -7.09 8.29 7.39
N GLY A 111 -5.83 8.29 6.97
CA GLY A 111 -4.84 7.31 7.38
C GLY A 111 -4.93 5.99 6.61
N PRO A 112 -3.98 5.07 6.85
CA PRO A 112 -3.80 3.88 6.04
C PRO A 112 -4.98 2.90 6.11
N CYS A 113 -5.63 2.82 7.27
CA CYS A 113 -6.82 1.98 7.44
C CYS A 113 -7.98 2.40 6.52
N GLY A 114 -8.14 3.71 6.23
CA GLY A 114 -9.29 4.20 5.45
C GLY A 114 -9.38 3.65 4.03
N TRP A 115 -8.26 3.22 3.45
CA TRP A 115 -8.25 2.61 2.12
C TRP A 115 -8.54 1.10 2.14
N ILE A 116 -7.80 0.38 2.99
CA ILE A 116 -7.87 -1.09 3.09
C ILE A 116 -9.18 -1.56 3.72
N ASP A 117 -9.88 -0.66 4.40
CA ASP A 117 -11.16 -0.92 5.05
C ASP A 117 -12.27 -0.03 4.45
N PRO A 118 -12.94 -0.48 3.36
CA PRO A 118 -13.97 0.30 2.67
C PRO A 118 -15.15 0.71 3.55
N ASP A 119 -15.45 -0.08 4.57
CA ASP A 119 -16.57 0.18 5.49
C ASP A 119 -16.30 1.41 6.39
N MET A 120 -15.11 2.03 6.27
CA MET A 120 -14.77 3.27 6.94
C MET A 120 -15.03 4.55 6.12
N ILE A 121 -15.44 4.46 4.85
CA ILE A 121 -15.73 5.61 3.96
C ILE A 121 -17.19 6.05 4.11
#